data_AF-A0A3Q9AE75-F1
#
_entry.id   AF-A0A3Q9AE75-F1
#
_cell.length_a   1.000
_cell.length_b   1.000
_cell.length_c   1.000
_cell.angle_alpha   90.00
_cell.angle_beta   90.00
_cell.angle_gamma   90.00
#
_symmetry.space_group_name_H-M   'P 1'
#
loop_
_entity.id
_entity.type
_entity.pdbx_description
1 polymer ?
#
loop_
_entity_poly.entity_id
_entity_poly.type
_entity_poly.pdbx_seq_one_letter_code
_entity_poly.pdbx_strand_id
1 'polypeptide(L)'
;MYDRDAAVVWMSEGAKVPVDDAQRPAIPILMTLGALSAGADAFDPARPVILMTEDKLPQPATVLAKANGAPENLAALSYNGCGNLPAARLLANMITDMRPDARIILHRDRDFRTDPEVQFELSTAAAERQPNGVTRVTEVFTPLNDVEYSFAQAAHLKEVFNDLAPELVDAAIADVAA
;
A
#
# COMPACT_ATOMS: atom_id res chain seq x y z
N MET A 1 15.13 17.04 19.59
CA MET A 1 14.71 18.22 20.38
C MET A 1 13.41 18.70 19.76
N TYR A 2 12.27 18.51 20.44
CA TYR A 2 10.96 18.97 19.95
C TYR A 2 10.78 20.42 20.39
N ASP A 3 10.55 21.33 19.45
CA ASP A 3 10.16 22.71 19.74
C ASP A 3 8.69 22.72 20.17
N ARG A 4 8.43 23.21 21.39
CA ARG A 4 7.08 23.25 21.98
C ARG A 4 6.21 24.36 21.37
N ASP A 5 6.82 25.32 20.67
CA ASP A 5 6.12 26.47 20.10
C ASP A 5 5.82 26.27 18.60
N ALA A 6 6.27 25.16 18.01
CA ALA A 6 5.96 24.82 16.62
C ALA A 6 4.49 24.40 16.47
N ALA A 7 3.71 25.19 15.74
CA ALA A 7 2.32 24.88 15.40
C ALA A 7 2.21 24.29 13.99
N VAL A 8 1.67 23.08 13.88
CA VAL A 8 1.30 22.49 12.58
C VAL A 8 -0.08 22.98 12.19
N VAL A 9 -0.19 23.62 11.02
CA VAL A 9 -1.46 24.09 10.45
C VAL A 9 -1.74 23.29 9.18
N TRP A 10 -2.83 22.52 9.17
CA TRP A 10 -3.28 21.83 7.96
C TRP A 10 -4.05 22.78 7.07
N MET A 11 -3.76 22.72 5.77
CA MET A 11 -4.46 23.48 4.74
C MET A 11 -4.96 22.54 3.67
N SER A 12 -6.22 22.70 3.27
CA SER A 12 -6.83 22.03 2.13
C SER A 12 -7.54 23.06 1.26
N GLU A 13 -7.33 23.02 -0.05
CA GLU A 13 -7.94 23.97 -1.02
C GLU A 13 -7.74 25.46 -0.63
N GLY A 14 -6.60 25.79 -0.02
CA GLY A 14 -6.28 27.15 0.43
C GLY A 14 -6.95 27.58 1.74
N ALA A 15 -7.76 26.72 2.37
CA ALA A 15 -8.40 26.99 3.65
C ALA A 15 -7.70 26.24 4.79
N LYS A 16 -7.60 26.87 5.97
CA LYS A 16 -7.17 26.21 7.20
C LYS A 16 -8.24 25.20 7.62
N VAL A 17 -7.83 23.95 7.76
CA VAL A 17 -8.70 22.88 8.25
C VAL A 17 -8.40 22.66 9.74
N PRO A 18 -9.41 22.57 10.61
CA PRO A 18 -9.20 22.17 11.99
C PRO A 18 -8.67 20.73 12.03
N VAL A 19 -7.47 20.55 12.59
CA VAL A 19 -6.92 19.23 12.90
C VAL A 19 -7.15 19.03 14.39
N ASP A 20 -7.90 18.00 14.77
CA ASP A 20 -8.02 17.66 16.18
C ASP A 20 -6.66 17.15 16.73
N ASP A 21 -6.53 17.10 18.06
CA ASP A 21 -5.30 16.60 18.69
C ASP A 21 -5.03 15.11 18.40
N ALA A 22 -6.03 14.33 17.98
CA ALA A 22 -5.89 12.92 17.63
C ALA A 22 -5.29 12.71 16.23
N GLN A 23 -5.45 13.67 15.32
CA GLN A 23 -4.93 13.65 13.94
C GLN A 23 -3.50 14.23 13.83
N ARG A 24 -3.06 15.04 14.80
CA ARG A 24 -1.69 15.59 14.85
C ARG A 24 -0.56 14.54 14.79
N PRO A 25 -0.65 13.37 15.44
CA PRO A 25 0.44 12.39 15.41
C PRO A 25 0.62 11.76 14.01
N ALA A 26 -0.43 11.73 13.17
CA ALA A 26 -0.37 11.13 11.85
C ALA A 26 0.38 12.00 10.83
N ILE A 27 0.34 13.32 10.99
CA ILE A 27 0.95 14.28 10.05
C ILE A 27 2.46 14.08 9.91
N PRO A 28 3.27 13.99 10.99
CA PRO A 28 4.71 13.71 10.86
C PRO A 28 5.03 12.42 10.12
N ILE A 29 4.20 11.39 10.29
CA ILE A 29 4.39 10.10 9.61
C ILE A 29 4.02 10.22 8.14
N LEU A 30 2.89 10.87 7.82
CA LEU A 30 2.51 11.17 6.43
C LEU A 30 3.57 12.01 5.72
N MET A 31 4.19 12.98 6.41
CA MET A 31 5.31 13.74 5.88
C MET A 31 6.54 12.85 5.63
N THR A 32 6.88 11.97 6.57
CA THR A 32 7.99 11.00 6.43
C THR A 32 7.77 10.07 5.24
N LEU A 33 6.53 9.65 5.02
CA LEU A 33 6.14 8.79 3.91
C LEU A 33 5.99 9.56 2.59
N GLY A 34 6.07 10.89 2.57
CA GLY A 34 5.74 11.69 1.39
C GLY A 34 4.27 11.58 0.97
N ALA A 35 3.40 11.09 1.85
CA ALA A 35 2.00 10.76 1.61
C ALA A 35 1.04 11.88 2.06
N LEU A 36 1.53 13.12 2.23
CA LEU A 36 0.75 14.22 2.79
C LEU A 36 -0.49 14.55 1.94
N SER A 37 -0.32 14.62 0.62
CA SER A 37 -1.41 14.86 -0.33
C SER A 37 -2.38 13.68 -0.40
N ALA A 38 -1.86 12.46 -0.42
CA ALA A 38 -2.67 11.24 -0.47
C ALA A 38 -3.35 10.93 0.88
N GLY A 39 -2.86 11.48 1.98
CA GLY A 39 -3.42 11.33 3.32
C GLY A 39 -4.85 11.85 3.42
N ALA A 40 -5.21 12.91 2.68
CA ALA A 40 -6.58 13.43 2.67
C ALA A 40 -7.61 12.35 2.31
N ASP A 41 -7.30 11.53 1.31
CA ASP A 41 -8.13 10.42 0.86
C ASP A 41 -8.24 9.30 1.92
N ALA A 42 -7.17 9.06 2.67
CA ALA A 42 -7.14 8.06 3.73
C ALA A 42 -8.06 8.42 4.91
N PHE A 43 -8.24 9.72 5.16
CA PHE A 43 -9.10 10.22 6.23
C PHE A 43 -10.53 10.53 5.78
N ASP A 44 -10.85 10.41 4.49
CA ASP A 44 -12.20 10.56 3.95
C ASP A 44 -13.13 9.42 4.43
N PRO A 45 -14.20 9.71 5.20
CA PRO A 45 -15.19 8.71 5.62
C PRO A 45 -15.88 7.96 4.48
N ALA A 46 -15.93 8.56 3.28
CA ALA A 46 -16.49 7.93 2.10
C ALA A 46 -15.59 6.80 1.55
N ARG A 47 -14.38 6.61 2.07
CA ARG A 47 -13.42 5.59 1.64
C ARG A 47 -13.15 4.60 2.79
N PRO A 48 -13.92 3.50 2.87
CA PRO A 48 -13.85 2.57 4.00
C PRO A 48 -12.68 1.58 3.89
N VAL A 49 -12.01 1.52 2.74
CA VAL A 49 -10.84 0.66 2.52
C VAL A 49 -9.66 1.52 2.12
N ILE A 50 -8.54 1.33 2.82
CA ILE A 50 -7.29 2.04 2.60
C ILE A 50 -6.25 1.00 2.19
N LEU A 51 -5.74 1.09 0.96
CA LEU A 51 -4.64 0.30 0.46
C LEU A 51 -3.34 1.09 0.62
N MET A 52 -2.42 0.58 1.42
CA MET A 52 -1.07 1.10 1.58
C MET A 52 -0.11 0.17 0.85
N THR A 53 0.62 0.66 -0.15
CA THR A 53 1.51 -0.15 -0.98
C THR A 53 2.96 0.32 -0.90
N GLU A 54 3.87 -0.65 -1.00
CA GLU A 54 5.30 -0.42 -1.14
C GLU A 54 5.65 0.43 -2.34
N ASP A 55 4.99 0.19 -3.46
CA ASP A 55 5.30 0.81 -4.74
C ASP A 55 5.15 2.32 -4.71
N LYS A 56 6.07 3.02 -5.36
CA LYS A 56 5.95 4.47 -5.58
C LYS A 56 4.69 4.83 -6.35
N LEU A 57 4.31 3.97 -7.31
CA LEU A 57 3.10 4.11 -8.09
C LEU A 57 2.03 3.18 -7.52
N PRO A 58 0.98 3.70 -6.85
CA PRO A 58 -0.02 2.84 -6.23
C PRO A 58 -1.00 2.22 -7.23
N GLN A 59 -0.98 2.66 -8.49
CA GLN A 59 -1.98 2.29 -9.49
C GLN A 59 -2.01 0.78 -9.80
N PRO A 60 -0.88 0.07 -10.03
CA PRO A 60 -0.92 -1.37 -10.31
C PRO A 60 -1.53 -2.15 -9.13
N ALA A 61 -1.07 -1.89 -7.90
CA ALA A 61 -1.62 -2.52 -6.70
C ALA A 61 -3.12 -2.20 -6.50
N THR A 62 -3.53 -0.97 -6.83
CA THR A 62 -4.94 -0.55 -6.78
C THR A 62 -5.80 -1.31 -7.78
N VAL A 63 -5.34 -1.45 -9.02
CA VAL A 63 -6.06 -2.21 -10.07
C VAL A 63 -6.18 -3.67 -9.65
N LEU A 64 -5.10 -4.26 -9.15
CA LEU A 64 -5.10 -5.64 -8.68
C LEU A 64 -6.08 -5.84 -7.51
N ALA A 65 -6.08 -4.93 -6.53
CA ALA A 65 -7.02 -4.98 -5.40
C ALA A 65 -8.48 -4.90 -5.86
N LYS A 66 -8.80 -3.97 -6.78
CA LYS A 66 -10.16 -3.83 -7.34
C LYS A 66 -10.61 -5.06 -8.10
N ALA A 67 -9.72 -5.64 -8.92
CA ALA A 67 -9.98 -6.89 -9.63
C ALA A 67 -10.28 -8.07 -8.68
N ASN A 68 -9.81 -7.99 -7.43
CA ASN A 68 -10.05 -8.98 -6.38
C ASN A 68 -11.17 -8.58 -5.39
N GLY A 69 -12.01 -7.59 -5.75
CA GLY A 69 -13.22 -7.24 -5.00
C GLY A 69 -13.05 -6.10 -3.98
N ALA A 70 -11.93 -5.39 -3.98
CA ALA A 70 -11.83 -4.13 -3.25
C ALA A 70 -12.80 -3.09 -3.84
N PRO A 71 -13.36 -2.18 -3.02
CA PRO A 71 -14.37 -1.24 -3.48
C PRO A 71 -13.76 -0.15 -4.39
N GLU A 72 -14.55 0.37 -5.32
CA GLU A 72 -14.05 1.34 -6.31
C GLU A 72 -13.52 2.65 -5.71
N ASN A 73 -14.08 3.04 -4.56
CA ASN A 73 -13.73 4.23 -3.79
C ASN A 73 -12.63 3.97 -2.74
N LEU A 74 -11.81 2.92 -2.87
CA LEU A 74 -10.68 2.70 -1.98
C LEU A 74 -9.70 3.89 -2.02
N ALA A 75 -9.12 4.24 -0.87
CA ALA A 75 -8.01 5.19 -0.79
C ALA A 75 -6.69 4.44 -1.00
N ALA A 76 -5.83 4.92 -1.90
CA ALA A 76 -4.54 4.28 -2.18
C ALA A 76 -3.38 5.20 -1.76
N LEU A 77 -2.44 4.64 -1.01
CA LEU A 77 -1.29 5.34 -0.42
C LEU A 77 -0.02 4.57 -0.76
N SER A 78 0.97 5.24 -1.36
CA SER A 78 2.33 4.69 -1.39
C SER A 78 3.05 5.00 -0.08
N TYR A 79 3.78 4.03 0.47
CA TYR A 79 4.77 4.29 1.51
C TYR A 79 6.21 4.34 0.98
N ASN A 80 6.40 4.39 -0.34
CA ASN A 80 7.69 4.67 -0.99
C ASN A 80 8.83 3.70 -0.63
N GLY A 81 8.58 2.38 -0.75
CA GLY A 81 9.57 1.30 -0.65
C GLY A 81 9.62 0.57 0.70
N CYS A 82 10.18 -0.65 0.72
CA CYS A 82 10.22 -1.54 1.89
C CYS A 82 10.83 -0.92 3.15
N GLY A 83 11.81 -0.02 2.99
CA GLY A 83 12.48 0.66 4.11
C GLY A 83 11.52 1.46 5.00
N ASN A 84 10.36 1.84 4.46
CA ASN A 84 9.33 2.59 5.17
C ASN A 84 8.22 1.71 5.75
N LEU A 85 8.30 0.38 5.63
CA LEU A 85 7.30 -0.53 6.18
C LEU A 85 7.04 -0.32 7.68
N PRO A 86 8.05 -0.09 8.56
CA PRO A 86 7.77 0.22 9.97
C PRO A 86 6.92 1.48 10.16
N ALA A 87 7.18 2.53 9.38
CA ALA A 87 6.40 3.77 9.40
C ALA A 87 4.98 3.56 8.84
N ALA A 88 4.84 2.76 7.79
CA ALA A 88 3.54 2.38 7.23
C ALA A 88 2.69 1.58 8.23
N ARG A 89 3.29 0.62 8.94
CA ARG A 89 2.64 -0.14 10.01
C ARG A 89 2.18 0.76 11.15
N LEU A 90 3.03 1.70 11.58
CA LEU A 90 2.67 2.66 12.63
C LEU A 90 1.49 3.55 12.19
N LEU A 91 1.55 4.09 10.97
CA LEU A 91 0.45 4.88 10.41
C LEU A 91 -0.84 4.07 10.33
N ALA A 92 -0.79 2.83 9.85
CA ALA A 92 -1.95 1.95 9.77
C ALA A 92 -2.61 1.76 11.14
N ASN A 93 -1.81 1.46 12.17
CA ASN A 93 -2.33 1.30 13.53
C ASN A 93 -3.00 2.59 14.03
N MET A 94 -2.39 3.75 13.80
CA MET A 94 -2.97 5.03 14.21
C MET A 94 -4.26 5.37 13.46
N ILE A 95 -4.33 5.07 12.16
CA ILE A 95 -5.56 5.22 11.38
C ILE A 95 -6.67 4.34 11.96
N THR A 96 -6.36 3.15 12.48
CA THR A 96 -7.42 2.34 13.11
C THR A 96 -8.04 3.00 14.34
N ASP A 97 -7.29 3.78 15.11
CA ASP A 97 -7.82 4.54 16.24
C ASP A 97 -8.69 5.72 15.78
N MET A 98 -8.24 6.46 14.76
CA MET A 98 -8.92 7.64 14.24
C MET A 98 -10.14 7.31 13.35
N ARG A 99 -10.09 6.18 12.64
CA ARG A 99 -11.12 5.72 11.70
C ARG A 99 -11.57 4.31 12.07
N PRO A 100 -12.46 4.15 13.07
CA PRO A 100 -13.01 2.85 13.48
C PRO A 100 -13.79 2.11 12.39
N ASP A 101 -14.23 2.83 11.37
CA ASP A 101 -14.96 2.34 10.21
C ASP A 101 -14.05 1.80 9.09
N ALA A 102 -12.78 2.21 9.05
CA ALA A 102 -11.87 1.85 7.97
C ALA A 102 -11.24 0.46 8.14
N ARG A 103 -10.97 -0.21 7.02
CA ARG A 103 -10.11 -1.39 6.91
C ARG A 103 -8.86 -1.03 6.13
N ILE A 104 -7.71 -1.51 6.58
CA ILE A 104 -6.42 -1.16 6.00
C ILE A 104 -5.74 -2.41 5.47
N ILE A 105 -5.28 -2.34 4.23
CA ILE A 105 -4.51 -3.38 3.56
C ILE A 105 -3.09 -2.84 3.37
N LEU A 106 -2.09 -3.50 3.93
CA LEU A 106 -0.68 -3.23 3.69
C LEU A 106 -0.18 -4.23 2.64
N HIS A 107 0.04 -3.75 1.43
CA HIS A 107 0.57 -4.49 0.29
C HIS A 107 2.10 -4.42 0.24
N ARG A 108 2.72 -5.58 0.02
CA ARG A 108 4.16 -5.78 -0.14
C ARG A 108 4.44 -6.64 -1.36
N ASP A 109 5.55 -6.38 -2.03
CA ASP A 109 6.08 -7.33 -3.02
C ASP A 109 6.64 -8.56 -2.32
N ARG A 110 6.63 -9.67 -3.03
CA ARG A 110 7.08 -10.96 -2.52
C ARG A 110 8.60 -11.03 -2.40
N ASP A 111 9.35 -10.29 -3.21
CA ASP A 111 10.82 -10.29 -3.30
C ASP A 111 11.43 -11.70 -3.28
N PHE A 112 10.90 -12.60 -4.10
CA PHE A 112 11.34 -14.00 -4.23
C PHE A 112 11.21 -14.84 -2.96
N ARG A 113 10.51 -14.36 -1.93
CA ARG A 113 10.24 -15.14 -0.72
C ARG A 113 9.46 -16.41 -1.04
N THR A 114 9.84 -17.49 -0.38
CA THR A 114 9.12 -18.76 -0.41
C THR A 114 7.80 -18.66 0.37
N ASP A 115 6.87 -19.59 0.14
CA ASP A 115 5.60 -19.58 0.88
C ASP A 115 5.81 -19.64 2.40
N PRO A 116 6.72 -20.47 2.95
CA PRO A 116 7.01 -20.48 4.38
C PRO A 116 7.51 -19.13 4.91
N GLU A 117 8.37 -18.43 4.15
CA GLU A 117 8.89 -17.11 4.55
C GLU A 117 7.78 -16.05 4.56
N VAL A 118 6.92 -16.04 3.53
CA VAL A 118 5.75 -15.16 3.47
C VAL A 118 4.83 -15.43 4.66
N GLN A 119 4.49 -16.70 4.93
CA GLN A 119 3.62 -17.05 6.06
C GLN A 119 4.25 -16.69 7.41
N PHE A 120 5.56 -16.87 7.56
CA PHE A 120 6.28 -16.47 8.76
C PHE A 120 6.18 -14.96 8.99
N GLU A 121 6.42 -14.13 7.97
CA GLU A 121 6.32 -12.67 8.09
C GLU A 121 4.90 -12.20 8.40
N LEU A 122 3.89 -12.76 7.72
CA LEU A 122 2.48 -12.46 7.97
C LEU A 122 2.06 -12.84 9.38
N SER A 123 2.46 -14.02 9.85
CA SER A 123 2.14 -14.50 11.21
C SER A 123 2.79 -13.65 12.29
N THR A 124 4.03 -13.21 12.06
CA THR A 124 4.77 -12.32 12.98
C THR A 124 4.09 -10.96 13.04
N ALA A 125 3.77 -10.37 11.90
CA ALA A 125 3.10 -9.08 11.83
C ALA A 125 1.68 -9.12 12.42
N ALA A 126 0.97 -10.24 12.33
CA ALA A 126 -0.32 -10.44 12.98
C ALA A 126 -0.17 -10.58 14.51
N ALA A 127 0.83 -11.34 14.97
CA ALA A 127 1.11 -11.54 16.38
C ALA A 127 1.52 -10.24 17.08
N GLU A 128 2.29 -9.37 16.41
CA GLU A 128 2.65 -8.03 16.93
C GLU A 128 1.43 -7.11 17.13
N ARG A 129 0.37 -7.31 16.35
CA ARG A 129 -0.86 -6.49 16.40
C ARG A 129 -1.88 -6.98 17.41
N GLN A 130 -1.94 -8.29 17.67
CA GLN A 130 -2.91 -8.89 18.58
C GLN A 130 -2.97 -8.24 19.98
N PRO A 131 -1.83 -7.98 20.67
CA PRO A 131 -1.85 -7.34 21.99
C PRO A 131 -2.47 -5.95 22.00
N ASN A 132 -2.39 -5.24 20.86
CA ASN A 132 -2.92 -3.88 20.71
C ASN A 132 -4.38 -3.86 20.23
N GLY A 133 -5.03 -5.03 20.06
CA GLY A 133 -6.41 -5.13 19.59
C GLY A 133 -6.63 -4.68 18.14
N VAL A 134 -5.55 -4.53 17.35
CA VAL A 134 -5.62 -4.06 15.97
C VAL A 134 -6.01 -5.23 15.06
N THR A 135 -7.29 -5.33 14.73
CA THR A 135 -7.85 -6.43 13.91
C THR A 135 -8.18 -6.04 12.47
N ARG A 136 -8.16 -4.74 12.16
CA ARG A 136 -8.60 -4.17 10.87
C ARG A 136 -7.44 -3.81 9.93
N VAL A 137 -6.22 -4.19 10.29
CA VAL A 137 -5.04 -4.06 9.45
C VAL A 137 -4.64 -5.45 8.99
N THR A 138 -4.56 -5.66 7.67
CA THR A 138 -4.12 -6.92 7.08
C THR A 138 -2.91 -6.66 6.19
N GLU A 139 -1.83 -7.38 6.42
CA GLU A 139 -0.70 -7.42 5.49
C GLU A 139 -0.94 -8.49 4.44
N VAL A 140 -0.61 -8.17 3.20
CA VAL A 140 -0.69 -9.07 2.05
C VAL A 140 0.57 -8.93 1.21
N PHE A 141 0.95 -10.04 0.59
CA PHE A 141 1.98 -10.05 -0.43
C PHE A 141 1.34 -10.16 -1.81
N THR A 142 2.03 -9.66 -2.82
CA THR A 142 1.73 -10.02 -4.21
C THR A 142 1.69 -11.54 -4.36
N PRO A 143 0.75 -12.09 -5.16
CA PRO A 143 0.69 -13.52 -5.38
C PRO A 143 1.93 -14.03 -6.14
N LEU A 144 2.47 -13.19 -7.02
CA LEU A 144 3.71 -13.40 -7.77
C LEU A 144 4.83 -12.53 -7.21
N ASN A 145 5.97 -12.43 -7.90
CA ASN A 145 7.15 -11.74 -7.36
C ASN A 145 6.88 -10.26 -7.04
N ASP A 146 6.49 -9.51 -8.06
CA ASP A 146 6.15 -8.10 -7.99
C ASP A 146 4.73 -7.88 -8.54
N VAL A 147 4.16 -6.71 -8.29
CA VAL A 147 2.80 -6.41 -8.72
C VAL A 147 2.64 -6.44 -10.24
N GLU A 148 3.65 -6.00 -11.00
CA GLU A 148 3.69 -5.98 -12.47
C GLU A 148 3.54 -7.39 -13.06
N TYR A 149 4.04 -8.40 -12.35
CA TYR A 149 3.96 -9.80 -12.80
C TYR A 149 2.51 -10.27 -12.95
N SER A 150 1.58 -9.66 -12.20
CA SER A 150 0.15 -9.96 -12.31
C SER A 150 -0.48 -9.40 -13.61
N PHE A 151 0.21 -8.51 -14.31
CA PHE A 151 -0.24 -7.88 -15.56
C PHE A 151 0.51 -8.39 -16.80
N ALA A 152 1.53 -9.23 -16.63
CA ALA A 152 2.28 -9.79 -17.73
C ALA A 152 1.40 -10.78 -18.52
N GLN A 153 1.13 -10.43 -19.78
CA GLN A 153 0.37 -11.27 -20.73
C GLN A 153 1.18 -11.43 -22.01
N ALA A 154 1.03 -12.54 -22.72
CA ALA A 154 1.73 -12.77 -23.99
C ALA A 154 1.52 -11.61 -24.98
N ALA A 155 0.30 -11.07 -25.05
CA ALA A 155 -0.01 -9.90 -25.88
C ALA A 155 0.78 -8.64 -25.45
N HIS A 156 0.87 -8.39 -24.14
CA HIS A 156 1.65 -7.27 -23.61
C HIS A 156 3.15 -7.44 -23.91
N LEU A 157 3.70 -8.64 -23.74
CA LEU A 157 5.10 -8.93 -24.03
C LEU A 157 5.42 -8.72 -25.51
N LYS A 158 4.53 -9.13 -26.42
CA LYS A 158 4.68 -8.88 -27.87
C LYS A 158 4.62 -7.40 -28.23
N GLU A 159 3.80 -6.62 -27.54
CA GLU A 159 3.74 -5.16 -27.73
C GLU A 159 5.03 -4.47 -27.25
N VAL A 160 5.55 -4.90 -26.09
CA VAL A 160 6.80 -4.34 -25.52
C VAL A 160 8.03 -4.77 -26.31
N PHE A 161 8.09 -6.04 -26.74
CA PHE A 161 9.17 -6.61 -27.54
C PHE A 161 8.79 -6.68 -29.02
N ASN A 162 8.22 -5.61 -29.56
CA ASN A 162 7.72 -5.56 -30.95
C ASN A 162 8.83 -5.66 -32.01
N ASP A 163 10.10 -5.50 -31.63
CA ASP A 163 11.27 -5.72 -32.47
C ASP A 163 11.61 -7.21 -32.65
N LEU A 164 11.03 -8.10 -31.85
CA LEU A 164 11.20 -9.54 -31.94
C LEU A 164 10.04 -10.17 -32.72
N ALA A 165 10.34 -11.27 -33.43
CA ALA A 165 9.30 -12.08 -34.03
C ALA A 165 8.35 -12.63 -32.93
N PRO A 166 7.02 -12.48 -33.04
CA PRO A 166 6.07 -12.92 -32.01
C PRO A 166 6.23 -14.38 -31.59
N GLU A 167 6.68 -15.24 -32.50
CA GLU A 167 6.91 -16.67 -32.29
C GLU A 167 8.08 -16.92 -31.33
N LEU A 168 9.09 -16.03 -31.31
CA LEU A 168 10.21 -16.12 -30.37
C LEU A 168 9.75 -15.77 -28.96
N VAL A 169 8.87 -14.79 -28.82
CA VAL A 169 8.26 -14.42 -27.53
C VAL A 169 7.41 -15.57 -27.01
N ASP A 170 6.58 -16.19 -27.86
CA ASP A 170 5.79 -17.36 -27.49
C ASP A 170 6.65 -18.56 -27.07
N ALA A 171 7.72 -18.84 -27.83
CA ALA A 171 8.65 -19.92 -27.51
C ALA A 171 9.35 -19.70 -26.17
N ALA A 172 9.79 -18.47 -25.88
CA ALA A 172 10.42 -18.14 -24.60
C ALA A 172 9.46 -18.27 -23.41
N ILE A 173 8.20 -17.85 -23.57
CA ILE A 173 7.16 -18.04 -22.54
C ILE A 173 6.92 -19.53 -22.29
N ALA A 174 6.82 -20.34 -23.35
CA ALA A 174 6.57 -21.77 -23.23
C ALA A 174 7.75 -22.51 -22.56
N ASP A 175 8.99 -22.13 -22.87
CA ASP A 175 10.20 -22.74 -22.29
C ASP A 175 10.29 -22.51 -20.76
N VAL A 176 9.92 -21.32 -20.29
CA VAL A 176 9.96 -20.96 -18.86
C VAL A 176 8.75 -21.50 -18.08
N ALA A 177 7.60 -21.68 -18.74
CA ALA A 177 6.36 -22.15 -18.12
C ALA A 177 6.17 -23.68 -18.14
N ALA A 178 7.05 -24.42 -18.83
CA ALA A 178 7.06 -25.88 -18.89
C ALA A 178 7.66 -26.52 -17.61
#